data_AF-A0A7L2UIF7-F1
#
_entry.id   AF-A0A7L2UIF7-F1
#
_cell.length_a   1.000
_cell.length_b   1.000
_cell.length_c   1.000
_cell.angle_alpha   90.00
_cell.angle_beta   90.00
_cell.angle_gamma   90.00
#
_symmetry.space_group_name_H-M   'P 1'
#
loop_
_entity.id
_entity.type
_entity.pdbx_description
1 polymer ?
#
loop_
_entity_poly.entity_id
_entity_poly.type
_entity_poly.pdbx_seq_one_letter_code
_entity_poly.pdbx_strand_id
1 'polypeptide(L)'
;QLQENQDEIENMMNAIFKGVFVHRYRDAIAEIRAICIEEIGIWMKMYSDAFLNDSYLKYVGWTMHDKQGEVRLKCLTALQGLYYNKELNSKLELFTSRFKDRIVSMTLDKEYDVAVQAIKLLTLVLQLFSRRDPEDDGILKRRGRQSPNANLVKTLVFFFLESELHEHAAYLVDSMWDCATDLLKDWECMNSLLLEEPLNGEE
;
A
#
# COMPACT_ATOMS: atom_id res chain seq x y z
N GLN A 1 42.17 2.86 9.45
CA GLN A 1 42.03 2.61 8.01
C GLN A 1 40.59 2.41 7.57
N LEU A 2 39.90 1.30 7.89
CA LEU A 2 38.51 1.13 7.43
C LEU A 2 37.55 2.19 7.97
N GLN A 3 37.68 2.57 9.26
CA GLN A 3 36.87 3.65 9.84
C GLN A 3 37.15 5.00 9.18
N GLU A 4 38.42 5.36 8.97
CA GLU A 4 38.79 6.62 8.30
C GLU A 4 38.25 6.69 6.87
N ASN A 5 38.30 5.57 6.14
CA ASN A 5 37.71 5.49 4.80
C ASN A 5 36.18 5.65 4.84
N GLN A 6 35.51 5.07 5.84
CA GLN A 6 34.07 5.24 6.04
C GLN A 6 33.73 6.71 6.30
N ASP A 7 34.47 7.37 7.21
CA ASP A 7 34.27 8.77 7.56
C ASP A 7 34.47 9.68 6.32
N GLU A 8 35.45 9.38 5.46
CA GLU A 8 35.69 10.12 4.21
C GLU A 8 34.50 10.00 3.24
N ILE A 9 33.97 8.79 3.05
CA ILE A 9 32.80 8.57 2.20
C ILE A 9 31.55 9.25 2.78
N GLU A 10 31.34 9.17 4.09
CA GLU A 10 30.24 9.88 4.76
C GLU A 10 30.35 11.41 4.60
N ASN A 11 31.55 11.96 4.63
CA ASN A 11 31.79 13.39 4.35
C ASN A 11 31.43 13.76 2.90
N MET A 12 31.81 12.93 1.93
CA MET A 12 31.44 13.14 0.52
C MET A 12 29.93 13.07 0.30
N MET A 13 29.26 12.07 0.89
CA MET A 13 27.80 11.96 0.83
C MET A 13 27.12 13.18 1.45
N ASN A 14 27.60 13.63 2.61
CA ASN A 14 27.09 14.84 3.27
C ASN A 14 27.29 16.10 2.44
N ALA A 15 28.42 16.22 1.73
CA ALA A 15 28.68 17.35 0.84
C ALA A 15 27.67 17.39 -0.33
N ILE A 16 27.40 16.24 -0.96
CA ILE A 16 26.38 16.13 -2.02
C ILE A 16 24.99 16.44 -1.46
N PHE A 17 24.66 15.88 -0.30
CA PHE A 17 23.36 16.08 0.32
C PHE A 17 23.09 17.55 0.63
N LYS A 18 24.02 18.19 1.35
CA LYS A 18 23.88 19.60 1.77
C LYS A 18 24.04 20.57 0.60
N GLY A 19 25.00 20.32 -0.30
CA GLY A 19 25.31 21.21 -1.40
C GLY A 19 24.35 21.11 -2.59
N VAL A 20 23.77 19.93 -2.82
CA VAL A 20 22.89 19.67 -3.98
C VAL A 20 21.48 19.31 -3.54
N PHE A 21 21.30 18.18 -2.87
CA PHE A 21 19.95 17.62 -2.62
C PHE A 21 19.02 18.61 -1.90
N VAL A 22 19.47 19.20 -0.78
CA VAL A 22 18.68 20.14 0.04
C VAL A 22 18.21 21.38 -0.75
N HIS A 23 18.88 21.72 -1.84
CA HIS A 23 18.48 22.82 -2.70
C HIS A 23 17.64 22.36 -3.90
N ARG A 24 17.92 21.16 -4.45
CA ARG A 24 17.31 20.68 -5.70
C ARG A 24 16.04 19.85 -5.52
N TYR A 25 15.77 19.25 -4.35
CA TYR A 25 14.49 18.54 -4.12
C TYR A 25 13.26 19.46 -4.22
N ARG A 26 13.48 20.78 -4.15
CA ARG A 26 12.49 21.86 -4.21
C ARG A 26 12.75 22.82 -5.37
N ASP A 27 13.41 22.34 -6.42
CA ASP A 27 13.71 23.12 -7.62
C ASP A 27 12.44 23.62 -8.32
N ALA A 28 12.56 24.66 -9.15
CA ALA A 28 11.46 25.13 -9.98
C ALA A 28 11.07 24.06 -11.03
N ILE A 29 12.05 23.31 -11.55
CA ILE A 29 11.84 22.27 -12.54
C ILE A 29 11.40 20.96 -11.87
N ALA A 30 10.26 20.43 -12.30
CA ALA A 30 9.64 19.25 -11.69
C ALA A 30 10.47 17.97 -11.86
N GLU A 31 11.03 17.76 -13.05
CA GLU A 31 11.91 16.64 -13.36
C GLU A 31 13.12 16.56 -12.40
N ILE A 32 13.73 17.71 -12.06
CA ILE A 32 14.84 17.77 -11.08
C ILE A 32 14.36 17.34 -9.69
N ARG A 33 13.17 17.78 -9.27
CA ARG A 33 12.58 17.36 -7.99
C ARG A 33 12.30 15.86 -7.99
N ALA A 34 11.76 15.32 -9.07
CA ALA A 34 11.47 13.90 -9.22
C ALA A 34 12.75 13.04 -9.09
N ILE A 35 13.83 13.42 -9.78
CA ILE A 35 15.15 12.76 -9.68
C ILE A 35 15.62 12.75 -8.22
N CYS A 36 15.58 13.89 -7.54
CA CYS A 36 16.00 13.96 -6.14
C CYS A 36 15.21 13.00 -5.25
N ILE A 37 13.88 12.96 -5.40
CA ILE A 37 13.01 12.10 -4.60
C ILE A 37 13.20 10.61 -4.89
N GLU A 38 13.45 10.27 -6.16
CA GLU A 38 13.76 8.89 -6.54
C GLU A 38 15.05 8.41 -5.86
N GLU A 39 16.12 9.21 -5.95
CA GLU A 39 17.44 8.86 -5.41
C GLU A 39 17.45 8.76 -3.88
N ILE A 40 16.80 9.68 -3.15
CA ILE A 40 16.71 9.55 -1.69
C ILE A 40 15.90 8.31 -1.28
N GLY A 41 14.90 7.92 -2.08
CA GLY A 41 14.19 6.65 -1.92
C GLY A 41 15.12 5.44 -2.05
N ILE A 42 15.99 5.46 -3.06
CA ILE A 42 16.99 4.42 -3.30
C ILE A 42 17.98 4.35 -2.13
N TRP A 43 18.51 5.48 -1.65
CA TRP A 43 19.47 5.49 -0.54
C TRP A 43 18.87 4.93 0.75
N MET A 44 17.63 5.31 1.07
CA MET A 44 16.90 4.76 2.23
C MET A 44 16.68 3.26 2.12
N LYS A 45 16.47 2.73 0.90
CA LYS A 45 16.29 1.31 0.65
C LYS A 45 17.61 0.52 0.69
N MET A 46 18.68 1.07 0.10
CA MET A 46 19.97 0.39 -0.03
C MET A 46 20.81 0.43 1.24
N TYR A 47 20.71 1.51 2.02
CA TYR A 47 21.46 1.67 3.26
C TYR A 47 20.58 2.23 4.38
N SER A 48 19.57 1.44 4.74
CA SER A 48 18.52 1.82 5.71
C SER A 48 19.03 2.16 7.11
N ASP A 49 20.18 1.63 7.52
CA ASP A 49 20.73 1.95 8.85
C ASP A 49 21.24 3.38 8.96
N ALA A 50 21.76 3.94 7.87
CA ALA A 50 22.21 5.34 7.82
C ALA A 50 21.09 6.30 7.38
N PHE A 51 20.30 5.90 6.38
CA PHE A 51 19.39 6.83 5.69
C PHE A 51 17.92 6.70 6.08
N LEU A 52 17.44 5.54 6.55
CA LEU A 52 16.03 5.38 6.88
C LEU A 52 15.73 5.92 8.28
N ASN A 53 15.54 7.24 8.35
CA ASN A 53 15.13 7.96 9.55
C ASN A 53 14.40 9.26 9.18
N ASP A 54 13.77 9.90 10.18
CA ASP A 54 12.98 11.12 10.02
C ASP A 54 13.73 12.29 9.36
N SER A 55 15.06 12.36 9.52
CA SER A 55 15.85 13.43 8.90
C SER A 55 15.82 13.37 7.38
N TYR A 56 15.63 12.18 6.79
CA TYR A 56 15.53 11.96 5.35
C TYR A 56 14.08 11.74 4.89
N LEU A 57 13.29 10.95 5.62
CA LEU A 57 11.90 10.65 5.29
C LEU A 57 11.02 11.91 5.16
N LYS A 58 11.31 12.96 5.94
CA LYS A 58 10.56 14.23 5.88
C LYS A 58 10.55 14.84 4.48
N TYR A 59 11.60 14.65 3.68
CA TYR A 59 11.66 15.19 2.32
C TYR A 59 10.64 14.52 1.41
N VAL A 60 10.52 13.20 1.47
CA VAL A 60 9.46 12.46 0.78
C VAL A 60 8.08 12.87 1.32
N GLY A 61 7.97 12.98 2.63
CA GLY A 61 6.76 13.42 3.35
C GLY A 61 6.20 14.76 2.84
N TRP A 62 7.06 15.78 2.76
CA TRP A 62 6.70 17.11 2.25
C TRP A 62 6.38 17.05 0.76
N THR A 63 7.21 16.36 -0.03
CA THR A 63 7.09 16.34 -1.48
C THR A 63 5.89 15.52 -2.00
N MET A 64 5.22 14.71 -1.16
CA MET A 64 3.89 14.17 -1.50
C MET A 64 2.81 15.25 -1.73
N HIS A 65 3.08 16.50 -1.35
CA HIS A 65 2.20 17.65 -1.57
C HIS A 65 2.58 18.46 -2.82
N ASP A 66 3.53 17.97 -3.63
CA ASP A 66 3.94 18.63 -4.86
C ASP A 66 2.78 18.83 -5.82
N LYS A 67 2.84 19.91 -6.61
CA LYS A 67 1.80 20.24 -7.59
C LYS A 67 1.85 19.35 -8.83
N GLN A 68 3.00 18.79 -9.17
CA GLN A 68 3.18 17.94 -10.34
C GLN A 68 3.08 16.46 -9.95
N GLY A 69 2.25 15.68 -10.65
CA GLY A 69 2.03 14.29 -10.27
C GLY A 69 3.21 13.38 -10.54
N GLU A 70 4.07 13.67 -11.53
CA GLU A 70 5.33 12.92 -11.71
C GLU A 70 6.20 12.92 -10.44
N VAL A 71 6.20 14.03 -9.70
CA VAL A 71 6.96 14.18 -8.44
C VAL A 71 6.27 13.40 -7.33
N ARG A 72 4.94 13.51 -7.23
CA ARG A 72 4.13 12.74 -6.26
C ARG A 72 4.25 11.23 -6.50
N LEU A 73 4.32 10.80 -7.75
CA LEU A 73 4.48 9.41 -8.17
C LEU A 73 5.81 8.84 -7.67
N LYS A 74 6.90 9.60 -7.79
CA LYS A 74 8.21 9.20 -7.24
C LYS A 74 8.18 9.07 -5.72
N CYS A 75 7.48 9.95 -5.00
CA CYS A 75 7.30 9.79 -3.55
C CYS A 75 6.64 8.45 -3.19
N LEU A 76 5.53 8.12 -3.84
CA LEU A 76 4.80 6.88 -3.55
C LEU A 76 5.62 5.64 -3.93
N THR A 77 6.30 5.67 -5.07
CA THR A 77 7.16 4.56 -5.53
C THR A 77 8.34 4.34 -4.58
N ALA A 78 8.96 5.41 -4.10
CA ALA A 78 10.02 5.35 -3.09
C ALA A 78 9.51 4.69 -1.80
N LEU A 79 8.35 5.13 -1.29
CA LEU A 79 7.75 4.54 -0.09
C LEU A 79 7.39 3.07 -0.28
N GLN A 80 6.80 2.68 -1.41
CA GLN A 80 6.52 1.27 -1.70
C GLN A 80 7.78 0.41 -1.64
N GLY A 81 8.90 0.91 -2.18
CA GLY A 81 10.20 0.24 -2.11
C GLY A 81 10.68 -0.02 -0.68
N LEU A 82 10.30 0.84 0.28
CA LEU A 82 10.62 0.70 1.69
C LEU A 82 9.67 -0.28 2.40
N TYR A 83 8.35 -0.15 2.20
CA TYR A 83 7.36 -1.03 2.83
C TYR A 83 7.38 -2.47 2.30
N TYR A 84 7.87 -2.68 1.08
CA TYR A 84 8.04 -4.04 0.55
C TYR A 84 9.05 -4.85 1.38
N ASN A 85 10.05 -4.18 1.98
CA ASN A 85 10.98 -4.83 2.91
C ASN A 85 10.43 -4.81 4.33
N LYS A 86 9.92 -5.96 4.79
CA LYS A 86 9.22 -6.07 6.08
C LYS A 86 10.10 -5.74 7.29
N GLU A 87 11.41 -5.88 7.17
CA GLU A 87 12.36 -5.58 8.26
C GLU A 87 12.46 -4.09 8.56
N LEU A 88 12.08 -3.23 7.61
CA LEU A 88 12.17 -1.77 7.73
C LEU A 88 10.95 -1.14 8.39
N ASN A 89 9.88 -1.91 8.57
CA ASN A 89 8.55 -1.39 8.92
C ASN A 89 8.50 -0.63 10.25
N SER A 90 9.23 -1.09 11.27
CA SER A 90 9.26 -0.41 12.58
C SER A 90 9.82 1.02 12.48
N LYS A 91 10.76 1.27 11.56
CA LYS A 91 11.32 2.60 11.30
C LYS A 91 10.33 3.50 10.54
N LEU A 92 9.27 2.94 9.95
CA LEU A 92 8.29 3.67 9.14
C LEU A 92 7.02 4.03 9.91
N GLU A 93 6.71 3.37 11.02
CA GLU A 93 5.43 3.53 11.75
C GLU A 93 5.09 4.99 12.09
N LEU A 94 6.05 5.75 12.61
CA LEU A 94 5.85 7.16 12.94
C LEU A 94 5.56 8.01 11.69
N PHE A 95 6.30 7.76 10.61
CA PHE A 95 6.06 8.41 9.33
C PHE A 95 4.67 8.06 8.78
N THR A 96 4.29 6.77 8.80
CA THR A 96 2.97 6.31 8.36
C THR A 96 1.87 7.01 9.15
N SER A 97 1.96 7.00 10.48
CA SER A 97 0.96 7.61 11.36
C SER A 97 0.78 9.10 11.06
N ARG A 98 1.89 9.81 10.82
CA ARG A 98 1.90 11.24 10.51
C ARG A 98 1.32 11.58 9.13
N PHE A 99 1.58 10.76 8.12
CA PHE A 99 1.24 11.07 6.73
C PHE A 99 0.11 10.21 6.14
N LYS A 100 -0.50 9.31 6.92
CA LYS A 100 -1.57 8.41 6.46
C LYS A 100 -2.71 9.14 5.77
N ASP A 101 -3.18 10.25 6.33
CA ASP A 101 -4.33 10.98 5.81
C ASP A 101 -4.01 11.56 4.43
N ARG A 102 -2.75 11.99 4.24
CA ARG A 102 -2.28 12.44 2.94
C ARG A 102 -2.23 11.29 1.94
N ILE A 103 -1.68 10.13 2.31
CA ILE A 103 -1.61 8.96 1.42
C ILE A 103 -3.02 8.50 1.03
N VAL A 104 -3.96 8.45 1.97
CA VAL A 104 -5.38 8.14 1.70
C VAL A 104 -5.99 9.15 0.74
N SER A 105 -5.76 10.45 0.94
CA SER A 105 -6.27 11.47 0.00
C SER A 105 -5.72 11.32 -1.42
N MET A 106 -4.53 10.73 -1.58
CA MET A 106 -3.93 10.50 -2.90
C MET A 106 -4.58 9.34 -3.65
N THR A 107 -5.44 8.52 -3.03
CA THR A 107 -6.28 7.55 -3.76
C THR A 107 -7.27 8.22 -4.72
N LEU A 108 -7.52 9.51 -4.52
CA LEU A 108 -8.32 10.38 -5.38
C LEU A 108 -7.45 11.48 -6.01
N ASP A 109 -6.16 11.19 -6.25
CA ASP A 109 -5.29 12.12 -6.95
C ASP A 109 -5.83 12.42 -8.37
N LYS A 110 -5.58 13.64 -8.86
CA LYS A 110 -6.03 14.06 -10.19
C LYS A 110 -5.39 13.24 -11.32
N GLU A 111 -4.20 12.71 -11.07
CA GLU A 111 -3.48 11.85 -12.00
C GLU A 111 -3.68 10.39 -11.58
N TYR A 112 -4.31 9.60 -12.45
CA TYR A 112 -4.70 8.22 -12.13
C TYR A 112 -3.51 7.32 -11.78
N ASP A 113 -2.35 7.51 -12.42
CA ASP A 113 -1.15 6.74 -12.09
C ASP A 113 -0.72 6.95 -10.63
N VAL A 114 -0.84 8.18 -10.12
CA VAL A 114 -0.56 8.50 -8.72
C VAL A 114 -1.59 7.82 -7.80
N ALA A 115 -2.88 7.87 -8.15
CA ALA A 115 -3.94 7.23 -7.40
C ALA A 115 -3.74 5.71 -7.29
N VAL A 116 -3.39 5.05 -8.39
CA VAL A 116 -3.07 3.62 -8.41
C VAL A 116 -1.90 3.29 -7.48
N GLN A 117 -0.82 4.09 -7.52
CA GLN A 117 0.31 3.87 -6.61
C GLN A 117 -0.04 4.14 -5.14
N ALA A 118 -0.97 5.05 -4.86
CA ALA A 118 -1.41 5.33 -3.49
C ALA A 118 -2.19 4.13 -2.93
N ILE A 119 -3.09 3.54 -3.73
CA ILE A 119 -3.84 2.33 -3.36
C ILE A 119 -2.87 1.17 -3.13
N LYS A 120 -1.92 0.94 -4.04
CA LYS A 120 -0.88 -0.10 -3.89
C LYS A 120 -0.06 0.08 -2.61
N LEU A 121 0.33 1.32 -2.30
CA LEU A 121 1.05 1.64 -1.07
C LEU A 121 0.20 1.33 0.17
N LEU A 122 -1.08 1.70 0.17
CA LEU A 122 -1.99 1.40 1.27
C LEU A 122 -2.20 -0.10 1.46
N THR A 123 -2.21 -0.89 0.39
CA THR A 123 -2.24 -2.36 0.49
C THR A 123 -1.01 -2.89 1.22
N LEU A 124 0.19 -2.38 0.91
CA LEU A 124 1.42 -2.74 1.65
C LEU A 124 1.36 -2.31 3.11
N VAL A 125 0.86 -1.10 3.38
CA VAL A 125 0.69 -0.58 4.74
C VAL A 125 -0.32 -1.42 5.54
N LEU A 126 -1.41 -1.86 4.94
CA LEU A 126 -2.40 -2.73 5.58
C LEU A 126 -1.77 -4.06 6.03
N GLN A 127 -0.89 -4.64 5.21
CA GLN A 127 -0.17 -5.87 5.56
C GLN A 127 0.74 -5.71 6.79
N LEU A 128 1.13 -4.48 7.16
CA LEU A 128 1.86 -4.20 8.41
C LEU A 128 1.00 -4.42 9.64
N PHE A 129 -0.24 -3.91 9.58
CA PHE A 129 -1.18 -3.94 10.69
C PHE A 129 -1.91 -5.27 10.78
N SER A 130 -2.11 -5.93 9.63
CA SER A 130 -2.64 -7.30 9.55
C SER A 130 -1.59 -8.35 9.91
N ARG A 131 -0.80 -8.16 10.98
CA ARG A 131 -0.06 -9.27 11.61
C ARG A 131 -1.08 -10.36 11.92
N ARG A 132 -1.28 -11.29 10.98
CA ARG A 132 -1.98 -12.53 11.24
C ARG A 132 -1.12 -13.24 12.26
N ASP A 133 -1.58 -13.30 13.49
CA ASP A 133 -1.13 -14.36 14.37
C ASP A 133 -1.40 -15.68 13.61
N PRO A 134 -0.39 -16.55 13.42
CA PRO A 134 -0.55 -17.84 12.77
C PRO A 134 -1.61 -18.75 13.41
N GLU A 135 -2.13 -18.36 14.58
CA GLU A 135 -3.13 -19.09 15.35
C GLU A 135 -4.58 -18.86 14.89
N ASP A 136 -4.86 -17.87 14.03
CA ASP A 136 -6.24 -17.60 13.55
C ASP A 136 -6.67 -18.45 12.34
N ASP A 137 -5.77 -19.30 11.81
CA ASP A 137 -6.14 -20.45 10.95
C ASP A 137 -6.65 -21.64 11.80
N GLY A 138 -7.08 -21.35 13.04
CA GLY A 138 -7.79 -22.26 13.93
C GLY A 138 -9.16 -22.65 13.38
N ILE A 139 -9.15 -23.59 12.44
CA ILE A 139 -10.17 -24.63 12.20
C ILE A 139 -11.59 -24.15 12.57
N LEU A 140 -12.23 -23.45 11.64
CA LEU A 140 -13.69 -23.49 11.54
C LEU A 140 -14.07 -24.97 11.41
N LYS A 141 -14.44 -25.58 12.53
CA LYS A 141 -15.02 -26.93 12.59
C LYS A 141 -16.25 -26.93 11.70
N ARG A 142 -16.07 -27.44 10.48
CA ARG A 142 -17.12 -27.58 9.47
C ARG A 142 -18.26 -28.42 10.04
N ARG A 143 -19.40 -27.78 10.28
CA ARG A 143 -20.70 -28.45 10.23
C ARG A 143 -21.33 -28.11 8.89
N GLY A 144 -21.48 -29.12 8.03
CA GLY A 144 -22.35 -29.03 6.85
C GLY A 144 -21.64 -29.06 5.50
N ARG A 145 -22.41 -29.48 4.51
CA ARG A 145 -22.13 -29.68 3.07
C ARG A 145 -21.72 -28.42 2.29
N GLN A 146 -21.63 -27.24 2.93
CA GLN A 146 -21.42 -25.98 2.23
C GLN A 146 -19.96 -25.79 1.79
N SER A 147 -19.78 -25.23 0.58
CA SER A 147 -18.48 -24.86 0.00
C SER A 147 -17.69 -23.97 0.97
N PRO A 148 -16.35 -24.11 1.03
CA PRO A 148 -15.50 -23.21 1.82
C PRO A 148 -15.65 -21.74 1.43
N ASN A 149 -16.13 -21.46 0.21
CA ASN A 149 -16.33 -20.12 -0.31
C ASN A 149 -17.66 -19.48 0.11
N ALA A 150 -18.59 -20.23 0.70
CA ALA A 150 -19.96 -19.76 0.97
C ALA A 150 -20.00 -18.46 1.79
N ASN A 151 -19.15 -18.35 2.81
CA ASN A 151 -19.06 -17.12 3.62
C ASN A 151 -18.47 -15.95 2.83
N LEU A 152 -17.45 -16.18 2.01
CA LEU A 152 -16.84 -15.15 1.18
C LEU A 152 -17.81 -14.62 0.12
N VAL A 153 -18.61 -15.51 -0.49
CA VAL A 153 -19.69 -15.12 -1.40
C VAL A 153 -20.72 -14.24 -0.68
N LYS A 154 -21.17 -14.65 0.52
CA LYS A 154 -22.09 -13.84 1.32
C LYS A 154 -21.49 -12.47 1.67
N THR A 155 -20.24 -12.41 2.10
CA THR A 155 -19.54 -11.14 2.39
C THR A 155 -19.46 -10.24 1.16
N LEU A 156 -19.20 -10.79 -0.02
CA LEU A 156 -19.18 -10.02 -1.27
C LEU A 156 -20.56 -9.44 -1.61
N VAL A 157 -21.63 -10.22 -1.42
CA VAL A 157 -23.01 -9.75 -1.63
C VAL A 157 -23.37 -8.65 -0.62
N PHE A 158 -23.03 -8.83 0.66
CA PHE A 158 -23.24 -7.79 1.67
C PHE A 158 -22.50 -6.51 1.32
N PHE A 159 -21.22 -6.60 0.95
CA PHE A 159 -20.44 -5.44 0.50
C PHE A 159 -21.09 -4.72 -0.69
N PHE A 160 -21.59 -5.47 -1.69
CA PHE A 160 -22.29 -4.88 -2.83
C PHE A 160 -23.54 -4.11 -2.39
N LEU A 161 -24.38 -4.73 -1.56
CA LEU A 161 -25.63 -4.14 -1.08
C LEU A 161 -25.39 -2.91 -0.16
N GLU A 162 -24.40 -2.98 0.72
CA GLU A 162 -24.05 -1.89 1.65
C GLU A 162 -23.35 -0.72 0.96
N SER A 163 -22.70 -0.94 -0.19
CA SER A 163 -21.95 0.11 -0.87
C SER A 163 -22.84 1.24 -1.39
N GLU A 164 -24.10 0.95 -1.76
CA GLU A 164 -25.09 1.89 -2.31
C GLU A 164 -24.59 2.79 -3.47
N LEU A 165 -23.48 2.42 -4.14
CA LEU A 165 -22.89 3.21 -5.23
C LEU A 165 -23.39 2.80 -6.63
N HIS A 166 -23.74 1.53 -6.82
CA HIS A 166 -24.15 0.97 -8.11
C HIS A 166 -25.35 0.04 -7.96
N GLU A 167 -26.30 0.12 -8.90
CA GLU A 167 -27.49 -0.76 -8.94
C GLU A 167 -27.19 -2.15 -9.54
N HIS A 168 -25.99 -2.36 -10.10
CA HIS A 168 -25.57 -3.63 -10.69
C HIS A 168 -24.12 -3.96 -10.31
N ALA A 169 -23.79 -5.26 -10.24
CA ALA A 169 -22.49 -5.73 -9.76
C ALA A 169 -21.36 -5.77 -10.82
N ALA A 170 -21.61 -5.37 -12.08
CA ALA A 170 -20.66 -5.54 -13.19
C ALA A 170 -19.24 -5.00 -12.89
N TYR A 171 -19.12 -3.75 -12.44
CA TYR A 171 -17.81 -3.13 -12.13
C TYR A 171 -17.12 -3.73 -10.90
N LEU A 172 -17.90 -4.17 -9.90
CA LEU A 172 -17.36 -4.83 -8.72
C LEU A 172 -16.77 -6.19 -9.08
N VAL A 173 -17.50 -6.99 -9.85
CA VAL A 173 -17.04 -8.29 -10.33
C VAL A 173 -15.79 -8.13 -11.20
N ASP A 174 -15.77 -7.16 -12.11
CA ASP A 174 -14.62 -6.87 -12.96
C ASP A 174 -13.39 -6.45 -12.14
N SER A 175 -13.56 -5.56 -11.16
CA SER A 175 -12.48 -5.09 -10.27
C SER A 175 -11.85 -6.22 -9.44
N MET A 176 -12.60 -7.29 -9.16
CA MET A 176 -12.14 -8.45 -8.41
C MET A 176 -11.73 -9.63 -9.29
N TRP A 177 -11.93 -9.54 -10.61
CA TRP A 177 -11.76 -10.67 -11.51
C TRP A 177 -10.35 -11.24 -11.51
N ASP A 178 -9.34 -10.37 -11.40
CA ASP A 178 -7.92 -10.74 -11.40
C ASP A 178 -7.46 -11.34 -10.07
N CYS A 179 -8.04 -10.95 -8.93
CA CYS A 179 -7.57 -11.33 -7.60
C CYS A 179 -8.43 -12.39 -6.89
N ALA A 180 -9.69 -12.56 -7.30
CA ALA A 180 -10.65 -13.47 -6.67
C ALA A 180 -11.37 -14.36 -7.70
N THR A 181 -10.71 -14.68 -8.83
CA THR A 181 -11.32 -15.45 -9.94
C THR A 181 -11.91 -16.79 -9.49
N ASP A 182 -11.26 -17.48 -8.55
CA ASP A 182 -11.69 -18.79 -8.06
C ASP A 182 -12.99 -18.70 -7.26
N LEU A 183 -13.15 -17.61 -6.47
CA LEU A 183 -14.39 -17.32 -5.74
C LEU A 183 -15.52 -16.96 -6.71
N LEU A 184 -15.25 -16.09 -7.68
CA LEU A 184 -16.24 -15.57 -8.63
C LEU A 184 -16.73 -16.61 -9.65
N LYS A 185 -15.98 -17.71 -9.84
CA LYS A 185 -16.33 -18.84 -10.71
C LYS A 185 -16.93 -20.03 -9.96
N ASP A 186 -17.06 -19.97 -8.63
CA ASP A 186 -17.72 -21.02 -7.84
C ASP A 186 -19.26 -20.95 -7.99
N TRP A 187 -19.73 -21.19 -9.21
CA TRP A 187 -21.15 -21.16 -9.56
C TRP A 187 -21.95 -22.26 -8.87
N GLU A 188 -21.33 -23.40 -8.56
CA GLU A 188 -21.96 -24.46 -7.80
C GLU A 188 -22.27 -24.00 -6.36
N CYS A 189 -21.33 -23.35 -5.68
CA CYS A 189 -21.59 -22.73 -4.39
C CYS A 189 -22.69 -21.67 -4.46
N MET A 190 -22.62 -20.75 -5.43
CA MET A 190 -23.62 -19.68 -5.57
C MET A 190 -25.02 -20.25 -5.84
N ASN A 191 -25.13 -21.25 -6.71
CA ASN A 191 -26.40 -21.91 -7.01
C ASN A 191 -26.94 -22.66 -5.78
N SER A 192 -26.06 -23.32 -5.02
CA SER A 192 -26.45 -24.02 -3.78
C SER A 192 -27.01 -23.03 -2.76
N LEU A 193 -26.37 -21.86 -2.58
CA LEU A 193 -26.84 -20.81 -1.67
C LEU A 193 -28.22 -20.24 -2.04
N LEU A 194 -28.60 -20.25 -3.32
CA LEU A 194 -29.89 -19.76 -3.80
C LEU A 194 -31.00 -20.82 -3.70
N LEU A 195 -30.63 -22.10 -3.75
CA LEU A 195 -31.57 -23.23 -3.82
C LEU A 195 -31.73 -23.99 -2.49
N GLU A 196 -30.82 -23.86 -1.54
CA GLU A 196 -30.98 -24.43 -0.21
C GLU A 196 -32.17 -23.76 0.49
N GLU A 197 -33.27 -24.50 0.67
CA GLU A 197 -34.41 -24.08 1.49
C GLU A 197 -33.92 -23.77 2.92
N PRO A 198 -34.44 -22.71 3.58
CA PRO A 198 -34.18 -22.52 4.99
C PRO A 198 -34.60 -23.79 5.72
N LEU A 199 -33.68 -24.38 6.49
CA LEU A 199 -33.98 -25.54 7.32
C LEU A 199 -35.23 -25.21 8.14
N ASN A 200 -36.32 -25.96 7.89
CA ASN A 200 -37.59 -25.87 8.62
C ASN A 200 -37.36 -25.55 10.11
N GLY A 201 -37.67 -24.32 10.53
CA GLY A 201 -37.52 -23.94 11.94
C GLY A 201 -37.46 -22.45 12.31
N GLU A 202 -37.49 -21.51 11.37
CA GLU A 202 -37.61 -20.07 11.71
C GLU A 202 -38.78 -19.44 10.94
N GLU A 203 -39.99 -19.66 11.47
CA GLU A 203 -41.13 -18.73 11.39
C GLU A 203 -41.13 -17.83 12.63
#